data_AF-A0A520IBJ9-F1
#
_entry.id   AF-A0A520IBJ9-F1
#
_cell.length_a   1.000
_cell.length_b   1.000
_cell.length_c   1.000
_cell.angle_alpha   90.00
_cell.angle_beta   90.00
_cell.angle_gamma   90.00
#
_symmetry.space_group_name_H-M   'P 1'
#
loop_
_entity.id
_entity.type
_entity.pdbx_description
1 polymer ?
#
loop_
_entity_poly.entity_id
_entity_poly.type
_entity_poly.pdbx_seq_one_letter_code
_entity_poly.pdbx_strand_id
1 'polypeptide(L)' 'VGDLMTRNPLTIAPGELASEALRRMQGKSVMMLFVAKAGRLEGVIHMHDTLRAGIA' A
#
# COMPACT_ATOMS: atom_id res chain seq x y z
N VAL A 1 -13.48 17.02 -5.25
CA VAL A 1 -12.70 15.94 -4.58
C VAL A 1 -11.22 15.95 -4.96
N GLY A 2 -10.85 16.15 -6.22
CA GLY A 2 -9.44 16.15 -6.65
C GLY A 2 -8.55 17.13 -5.89
N ASP A 3 -9.09 18.24 -5.40
CA ASP A 3 -8.34 19.25 -4.63
C ASP A 3 -7.94 18.79 -3.21
N LEU A 4 -8.56 17.72 -2.72
CA LEU A 4 -8.31 17.15 -1.39
C LEU A 4 -7.50 15.85 -1.44
N MET A 5 -7.31 15.27 -2.63
CA MET A 5 -6.61 13.99 -2.79
C MET A 5 -5.09 14.19 -2.65
N THR A 6 -4.43 13.29 -1.92
CA THR A 6 -2.97 13.18 -1.94
C THR A 6 -2.52 12.81 -3.35
N ARG A 7 -1.69 13.67 -3.95
CA ARG A 7 -1.11 13.43 -5.28
C ARG A 7 -0.03 12.36 -5.20
N ASN A 8 0.06 11.52 -6.23
CA ASN A 8 1.04 10.44 -6.35
C ASN A 8 1.03 9.52 -5.10
N PRO A 9 -0.10 8.84 -4.83
CA PRO A 9 -0.19 7.98 -3.67
C PRO A 9 0.87 6.87 -3.73
N LEU A 10 1.26 6.38 -2.56
CA LEU A 10 2.21 5.27 -2.47
C LEU A 10 1.60 3.99 -3.05
N THR A 11 2.40 3.27 -3.82
CA THR A 11 2.00 2.03 -4.47
C THR A 11 2.98 0.90 -4.21
N ILE A 12 2.50 -0.33 -4.34
CA ILE A 12 3.30 -1.55 -4.40
C ILE A 12 2.83 -2.41 -5.59
N ALA A 13 3.72 -3.15 -6.22
CA ALA A 13 3.35 -4.05 -7.31
C ALA A 13 2.69 -5.33 -6.77
N PRO A 14 1.74 -5.94 -7.51
CA PRO A 14 1.02 -7.15 -7.07
C PRO A 14 1.92 -8.36 -6.74
N GLY A 15 3.13 -8.42 -7.29
CA GLY A 15 4.09 -9.51 -7.05
C GLY A 15 5.13 -9.21 -5.97
N GLU A 16 5.13 -8.02 -5.38
CA GLU A 16 6.03 -7.70 -4.26
C GLU A 16 5.50 -8.32 -2.97
N LEU A 17 6.43 -8.63 -2.04
CA LEU A 17 6.08 -9.27 -0.78
C LEU A 17 5.21 -8.35 0.09
N ALA A 18 4.26 -8.91 0.81
CA ALA A 18 3.45 -8.14 1.75
C ALA A 18 4.28 -7.58 2.94
N SER A 19 5.42 -8.18 3.27
CA SER A 19 6.39 -7.60 4.22
C SER A 19 7.04 -6.32 3.69
N GLU A 20 7.23 -6.21 2.37
CA GLU A 20 7.65 -4.96 1.72
C GLU A 20 6.59 -3.88 1.89
N ALA A 21 5.31 -4.24 1.71
CA ALA A 21 4.20 -3.32 1.91
C ALA A 21 4.19 -2.78 3.34
N LEU A 22 4.32 -3.66 4.34
CA LEU A 22 4.37 -3.28 5.75
C LEU A 22 5.54 -2.33 6.03
N ARG A 23 6.74 -2.67 5.56
CA ARG A 23 7.94 -1.83 5.73
C ARG A 23 7.78 -0.45 5.08
N ARG A 24 7.22 -0.38 3.87
CA ARG A 24 6.94 0.89 3.18
C ARG A 24 5.92 1.74 3.93
N MET A 25 4.86 1.13 4.42
CA MET A 25 3.83 1.80 5.23
C MET A 25 4.43 2.40 6.50
N GLN A 26 5.22 1.63 7.25
CA GLN A 26 5.93 2.10 8.45
C GLN A 26 6.92 3.23 8.13
N GLY A 27 7.76 3.05 7.11
CA GLY A 27 8.78 4.03 6.72
C GLY A 27 8.20 5.35 6.19
N LYS A 28 6.91 5.38 5.83
CA LYS A 28 6.19 6.58 5.37
C LYS A 28 5.08 7.01 6.33
N SER A 29 4.93 6.35 7.47
CA SER A 29 3.86 6.59 8.45
C SER A 29 2.46 6.62 7.85
N VAL A 30 2.17 5.73 6.90
CA VAL A 30 0.84 5.58 6.28
C VAL A 30 0.25 4.20 6.59
N MET A 31 -1.07 4.10 6.63
CA MET A 31 -1.77 2.85 6.96
C MET A 31 -2.30 2.09 5.74
N MET A 32 -2.25 2.69 4.55
CA MET A 32 -2.74 2.08 3.31
C MET A 32 -1.73 2.21 2.18
N LEU A 33 -1.71 1.18 1.34
CA LEU A 33 -0.94 1.12 0.10
C LEU A 33 -1.85 0.69 -1.04
N PHE A 34 -1.73 1.33 -2.18
CA PHE A 34 -2.39 0.88 -3.40
C PHE A 34 -1.57 -0.21 -4.08
N VAL A 35 -2.22 -1.28 -4.51
CA VAL A 35 -1.59 -2.32 -5.32
C VAL A 35 -1.82 -1.95 -6.79
N ALA A 36 -0.75 -1.66 -7.52
CA ALA A 36 -0.85 -1.16 -8.89
C ALA A 36 0.24 -1.75 -9.81
N LYS A 37 -0.13 -1.98 -11.07
CA LYS A 37 0.76 -2.47 -12.12
C LYS A 37 0.57 -1.66 -13.39
N ALA A 38 1.66 -1.09 -13.92
CA ALA A 38 1.65 -0.28 -15.15
C ALA A 38 0.56 0.81 -15.15
N GLY A 39 0.40 1.53 -14.03
CA GLY A 39 -0.59 2.60 -13.88
C GLY A 39 -2.03 2.11 -13.65
N ARG A 40 -2.29 0.80 -13.69
CA ARG A 40 -3.59 0.22 -13.37
C ARG A 40 -3.67 -0.13 -11.89
N LEU A 41 -4.70 0.36 -11.22
CA LEU A 41 -5.04 -0.03 -9.85
C LEU A 41 -5.62 -1.45 -9.86
N GLU A 42 -5.05 -2.34 -9.05
CA GLU A 42 -5.48 -3.74 -8.93
C GLU A 42 -6.02 -4.07 -7.53
N GLY A 43 -5.72 -3.24 -6.52
CA GLY A 43 -6.25 -3.44 -5.17
C GLY A 43 -5.69 -2.45 -4.16
N VAL A 44 -5.96 -2.71 -2.89
CA VAL A 44 -5.47 -1.93 -1.75
C VAL A 44 -5.12 -2.87 -0.60
N ILE A 45 -4.13 -2.50 0.19
CA ILE A 45 -3.73 -3.22 1.41
C ILE A 45 -3.78 -2.23 2.57
N HIS A 46 -4.44 -2.62 3.66
CA HIS A 46 -4.34 -1.91 4.94
C HIS A 46 -3.26 -2.55 5.81
N MET A 47 -2.56 -1.76 6.62
CA MET A 47 -1.53 -2.25 7.56
C MET A 47 -2.08 -3.32 8.52
N HIS A 48 -3.34 -3.19 8.94
CA HIS A 48 -3.96 -4.18 9.82
C HIS A 48 -4.17 -5.52 9.13
N ASP A 49 -4.37 -5.56 7.81
CA ASP A 49 -4.53 -6.81 7.07
C ASP A 49 -3.21 -7.59 7.05
N THR A 50 -2.08 -6.89 6.87
CA THR A 50 -0.75 -7.52 6.91
C THR A 50 -0.45 -8.09 8.30
N LEU A 51 -0.78 -7.34 9.35
CA LEU A 51 -0.59 -7.81 10.73
C LEU A 51 -1.49 -9.00 11.05
N ARG A 52 -2.77 -8.97 10.63
CA ARG A 52 -3.72 -10.08 10.82
C ARG A 52 -3.33 -11.34 10.05
N ALA A 53 -2.68 -11.17 8.89
CA ALA A 53 -2.13 -12.27 8.11
C ALA A 53 -0.85 -12.88 8.74
N GLY A 54 -0.39 -12.35 9.88
CA GLY A 54 0.80 -12.85 10.58
C GLY A 54 2.11 -12.33 9.98
N ILE A 55 2.08 -11.25 9.21
CA ILE A 55 3.28 -10.61 8.66
C ILE A 55 3.75 -9.56 9.66
N ALA A 56 4.97 -9.75 10.19
CA ALA A 56 5.65 -8.88 11.14
C ALA A 56 7.13 -8.76 10.78
#